data_AF-A0A834EKE7-F1
#
_entry.id   AF-A0A834EKE7-F1
#
_cell.length_a   1.000
_cell.length_b   1.000
_cell.length_c   1.000
_cell.angle_alpha   90.00
_cell.angle_beta   90.00
_cell.angle_gamma   90.00
#
_symmetry.space_group_name_H-M   'P 1'
#
loop_
_entity.id
_entity.type
_entity.pdbx_description
1 polymer ?
#
loop_
_entity_poly.entity_id
_entity_poly.type
_entity_poly.pdbx_seq_one_letter_code
_entity_poly.pdbx_strand_id
1 'polypeptide(L)'
;MHTTALCRVCFPSAAGSSVGSLSSSALTQVEIIRSFTAKQPDELSLQVADVVLIYQRVSDGWYEGERLRDGERGWFPMECAKEITCQATIDKNVERMGRLLGLETNV
;
A
#
# COMPACT_ATOMS: atom_id res chain seq x y z
N MET A 1 -4.53 3.05 -31.45
CA MET A 1 -3.77 2.45 -30.33
C MET A 1 -4.48 2.81 -29.04
N HIS A 2 -5.61 2.14 -28.78
CA HIS A 2 -6.39 2.32 -27.57
C HIS A 2 -5.88 1.32 -26.55
N THR A 3 -4.97 1.75 -25.68
CA THR A 3 -4.50 0.95 -24.56
C THR A 3 -5.59 0.99 -23.49
N THR A 4 -6.64 0.19 -23.69
CA THR A 4 -7.69 -0.01 -22.70
C THR A 4 -7.03 -0.64 -21.49
N ALA A 5 -6.77 0.16 -20.47
CA ALA A 5 -6.51 -0.34 -19.12
C ALA A 5 -7.74 -1.17 -18.75
N LEU A 6 -7.63 -2.50 -18.90
CA LEU A 6 -8.64 -3.41 -18.43
C LEU A 6 -8.77 -3.13 -16.94
N CYS A 7 -9.93 -2.63 -16.53
CA CYS A 7 -10.24 -2.50 -15.11
C CYS A 7 -9.98 -3.87 -14.48
N ARG A 8 -9.15 -3.92 -13.43
CA ARG A 8 -8.67 -5.19 -12.86
C ARG A 8 -9.74 -5.95 -12.07
N VAL A 9 -10.98 -5.47 -12.12
CA VAL A 9 -12.20 -6.10 -11.56
C VAL A 9 -12.63 -7.41 -12.22
N CYS A 10 -11.84 -7.98 -13.14
CA CYS A 10 -11.99 -9.37 -13.58
C CYS A 10 -11.01 -10.34 -12.88
N PHE A 11 -10.32 -9.91 -11.81
CA PHE A 11 -9.97 -10.86 -10.76
C PHE A 11 -11.22 -11.05 -9.89
N PRO A 12 -11.61 -12.28 -9.51
CA PRO A 12 -12.72 -12.47 -8.60
C PRO A 12 -12.41 -11.71 -7.31
N SER A 13 -13.00 -10.52 -7.17
CA SER A 13 -12.98 -9.72 -5.96
C SER A 13 -13.89 -10.43 -4.97
N ALA A 14 -13.38 -11.54 -4.44
CA ALA A 14 -13.91 -12.14 -3.26
C ALA A 14 -13.57 -11.21 -2.11
N ALA A 15 -14.63 -10.58 -1.64
CA ALA A 15 -14.82 -10.03 -0.32
C ALA A 15 -14.40 -8.58 -0.10
N GLY A 16 -15.45 -7.75 0.01
CA GLY A 16 -15.65 -7.06 1.28
C GLY A 16 -15.54 -8.08 2.42
N SER A 17 -14.32 -8.33 2.86
CA SER A 17 -14.05 -8.91 4.16
C SER A 17 -13.58 -7.74 5.00
N SER A 18 -14.28 -7.52 6.10
CA SER A 18 -13.70 -7.00 7.34
C SER A 18 -12.27 -7.51 7.45
N VAL A 19 -11.28 -6.74 6.97
CA VAL A 19 -9.89 -7.08 7.17
C VAL A 19 -9.68 -6.86 8.65
N GLY A 20 -9.73 -7.98 9.38
CA GLY A 20 -9.39 -8.01 10.78
C GLY A 20 -8.07 -7.29 10.95
N SER A 21 -7.99 -6.51 12.02
CA SER A 21 -6.83 -5.74 12.47
C SER A 21 -5.56 -6.60 12.46
N LEU A 22 -4.94 -6.77 11.29
CA LEU A 22 -3.57 -7.20 11.15
C LEU A 22 -2.78 -5.98 11.60
N SER A 23 -2.09 -6.11 12.72
CA SER A 23 -1.26 -5.04 13.28
C SER A 23 -0.38 -4.49 12.15
N SER A 24 -0.70 -3.27 11.70
CA SER A 24 -0.04 -2.56 10.59
C SER A 24 1.50 -2.58 10.73
N SER A 25 1.98 -2.70 11.97
CA SER A 25 3.37 -2.87 12.39
C SER A 25 4.08 -4.12 11.82
N ALA A 26 3.36 -5.14 11.34
CA ALA A 26 3.95 -6.38 10.82
C ALA A 26 3.89 -6.52 9.29
N LEU A 27 3.26 -5.58 8.59
CA LEU A 27 3.12 -5.63 7.13
C LEU A 27 4.42 -5.23 6.43
N THR A 28 4.66 -5.80 5.25
CA THR A 28 5.84 -5.45 4.44
C THR A 28 5.69 -4.00 3.99
N GLN A 29 6.73 -3.19 4.20
CA GLN A 29 6.71 -1.79 3.81
C GLN A 29 7.47 -1.59 2.52
N VAL A 30 6.90 -0.78 1.63
CA VAL A 30 7.57 -0.34 0.41
C VAL A 30 7.63 1.18 0.37
N GLU A 31 8.74 1.70 -0.15
CA GLU A 31 8.87 3.10 -0.51
C GLU A 31 8.60 3.26 -2.00
N ILE A 32 7.79 4.25 -2.34
CA ILE A 32 7.48 4.56 -3.73
C ILE A 32 8.65 5.34 -4.32
N ILE A 33 9.27 4.76 -5.33
CA ILE A 33 10.40 5.34 -6.05
C ILE A 33 9.97 6.03 -7.35
N ARG A 34 8.73 5.79 -7.82
CA ARG A 34 8.13 6.44 -8.98
C ARG A 34 6.68 6.81 -8.71
N SER A 35 6.31 8.03 -9.08
CA SER A 35 4.92 8.47 -8.98
C SER A 35 4.03 7.64 -9.88
N PHE A 36 2.84 7.33 -9.38
CA PHE A 36 1.81 6.58 -10.07
C PHE A 36 0.48 7.29 -9.87
N THR A 37 -0.21 7.63 -10.96
CA THR A 37 -1.53 8.24 -10.89
C THR A 37 -2.56 7.17 -11.15
N ALA A 38 -3.49 7.00 -10.22
CA ALA A 38 -4.60 6.08 -10.38
C ALA A 38 -5.42 6.46 -11.62
N LYS A 39 -5.62 5.49 -12.50
CA LYS A 39 -6.47 5.58 -13.69
C LYS A 39 -7.80 4.86 -13.48
N GLN A 40 -7.87 3.98 -12.48
CA GLN A 40 -9.05 3.22 -12.12
C GLN A 40 -9.45 3.53 -10.66
N PRO A 41 -10.72 3.36 -10.29
CA PRO A 41 -11.18 3.65 -8.92
C PRO A 41 -10.55 2.74 -7.85
N ASP A 42 -10.15 1.52 -8.23
CA ASP A 42 -9.45 0.58 -7.35
C ASP A 42 -7.94 0.85 -7.29
N GLU A 43 -7.40 1.72 -8.15
CA GLU A 43 -5.98 2.06 -8.16
C GLU A 43 -5.65 3.14 -7.13
N LEU A 44 -4.47 3.03 -6.51
CA LEU A 44 -4.00 3.96 -5.50
C LEU A 44 -3.03 4.97 -6.13
N SER A 45 -3.35 6.26 -6.01
CA SER A 45 -2.42 7.31 -6.43
C SER A 45 -1.26 7.44 -5.44
N LEU A 46 -0.04 7.42 -5.95
CA LEU A 46 1.20 7.38 -5.18
C LEU A 46 2.22 8.39 -5.72
N GLN A 47 3.02 8.95 -4.83
CA GLN A 47 4.09 9.89 -5.14
C GLN A 47 5.43 9.33 -4.66
N VAL A 48 6.52 9.86 -5.21
CA VAL A 48 7.86 9.46 -4.76
C VAL A 48 8.03 9.77 -3.27
N ALA A 49 8.70 8.88 -2.55
CA ALA A 49 8.86 8.89 -1.09
C ALA A 49 7.59 8.58 -0.27
N ASP A 50 6.51 8.15 -0.91
CA ASP A 50 5.41 7.52 -0.18
C ASP A 50 5.84 6.22 0.46
N VAL A 51 5.31 5.95 1.65
CA VAL A 51 5.41 4.64 2.28
C VAL A 51 4.06 3.96 2.14
N VAL A 52 4.08 2.71 1.70
CA VAL A 52 2.88 1.89 1.53
C VAL A 52 3.07 0.56 2.22
N LEU A 53 2.04 0.13 2.96
CA LEU A 53 1.98 -1.17 3.62
C LEU A 53 1.39 -2.18 2.65
N ILE A 54 2.16 -3.22 2.31
CA ILE A 54 1.72 -4.26 1.39
C ILE A 54 0.83 -5.26 2.13
N TYR A 55 -0.40 -5.39 1.66
CA TYR A 55 -1.36 -6.40 2.14
C TYR A 55 -1.28 -7.65 1.29
N GLN A 56 -1.23 -7.49 -0.03
CA GLN A 56 -1.12 -8.60 -0.97
C GLN A 56 -0.27 -8.24 -2.19
N ARG A 57 0.37 -9.28 -2.73
CA ARG A 57 1.11 -9.24 -3.97
C ARG A 57 0.49 -10.23 -4.95
N VAL A 58 0.21 -9.79 -6.16
CA VAL A 58 -0.26 -10.68 -7.22
C VAL A 58 0.88 -11.00 -8.18
N SER A 59 0.88 -12.23 -8.70
CA SER A 59 1.93 -12.71 -9.62
C SER A 59 1.97 -11.96 -10.95
N ASP A 60 0.96 -11.12 -11.21
CA ASP A 60 0.84 -10.22 -12.36
C ASP A 60 1.71 -8.95 -12.23
N GLY A 61 2.50 -8.83 -11.15
CA GLY A 61 3.42 -7.70 -10.93
C GLY A 61 2.79 -6.49 -10.25
N TRP A 62 1.76 -6.70 -9.45
CA TRP A 62 1.07 -5.61 -8.75
C TRP A 62 0.94 -5.87 -7.27
N TYR A 63 0.92 -4.78 -6.53
CA TYR A 63 0.75 -4.75 -5.09
C TYR A 63 -0.55 -4.07 -4.75
N GLU A 64 -1.25 -4.65 -3.78
CA GLU A 64 -2.29 -3.95 -3.05
C GLU A 64 -1.69 -3.52 -1.72
N GLY A 65 -1.83 -2.24 -1.43
CA GLY A 65 -1.33 -1.70 -0.19
C GLY A 65 -2.08 -0.48 0.28
N GLU A 66 -1.76 -0.08 1.50
CA GLU A 66 -2.34 1.08 2.16
C GLU A 66 -1.29 2.15 2.36
N ARG A 67 -1.62 3.37 1.93
CA ARG A 67 -0.72 4.50 1.96
C ARG A 67 -0.62 5.07 3.36
N LEU A 68 0.61 5.21 3.85
CA LEU A 68 0.86 5.59 5.24
C LEU A 68 0.33 6.99 5.60
N ARG A 69 0.29 7.92 4.64
CA ARG A 69 -0.06 9.33 4.90
C ARG A 69 -1.55 9.61 5.10
N ASP A 70 -2.43 8.84 4.45
CA ASP A 70 -3.88 9.06 4.47
C ASP A 70 -4.67 7.80 4.87
N GLY A 71 -4.03 6.63 4.91
CA GLY A 71 -4.71 5.35 5.09
C GLY A 71 -5.49 4.88 3.86
N GLU A 72 -5.29 5.50 2.69
CA GLU A 72 -5.95 5.08 1.45
C GLU A 72 -5.36 3.76 0.93
N ARG A 73 -6.23 2.81 0.61
CA ARG A 73 -5.86 1.49 0.07
C ARG A 73 -6.20 1.39 -1.40
N GLY A 74 -5.34 0.70 -2.14
CA GLY A 74 -5.64 0.33 -3.52
C GLY A 74 -4.45 -0.33 -4.21
N TRP A 75 -4.59 -0.48 -5.52
CA TRP A 75 -3.67 -1.21 -6.36
C TRP A 75 -2.65 -0.30 -7.04
N PHE A 76 -1.40 -0.75 -7.10
CA PHE A 76 -0.33 -0.09 -7.82
C PHE A 76 0.70 -1.10 -8.32
N PRO A 77 1.44 -0.77 -9.40
CA PRO A 77 2.39 -1.70 -9.98
C PRO A 77 3.65 -1.78 -9.12
N MET A 78 4.18 -3.00 -8.95
CA MET A 78 5.34 -3.25 -8.09
C MET A 78 6.59 -2.47 -8.53
N GLU A 79 6.69 -2.17 -9.83
CA GLU A 79 7.82 -1.46 -10.43
C GLU A 79 7.99 -0.02 -9.92
N CYS A 80 6.90 0.57 -9.38
CA CYS A 80 6.92 1.91 -8.82
C CYS A 80 7.38 1.92 -7.36
N ALA A 81 7.51 0.74 -6.75
CA ALA A 81 7.77 0.57 -5.34
C ALA A 81 9.07 -0.20 -5.11
N LYS A 82 9.70 0.08 -3.98
CA LYS A 82 10.93 -0.56 -3.53
C LYS A 82 10.72 -1.07 -2.12
N GLU A 83 10.92 -2.37 -1.92
CA GLU A 83 10.85 -2.97 -0.59
C GLU A 83 11.85 -2.34 0.37
N ILE A 84 11.35 -1.92 1.53
CA ILE A 84 12.14 -1.37 2.60
C ILE A 84 12.62 -2.56 3.44
N THR A 85 13.85 -3.01 3.22
CA THR A 85 14.47 -4.10 3.98
C THR A 85 15.26 -3.62 5.19
N CYS A 86 15.48 -2.30 5.29
CA CYS A 86 16.30 -1.73 6.36
C CYS A 86 15.47 -1.57 7.64
N GLN A 87 15.79 -2.34 8.68
CA GLN A 87 15.04 -2.36 9.94
C GLN A 87 14.90 -0.96 10.58
N ALA A 88 15.94 -0.13 10.50
CA ALA A 88 15.91 1.24 10.99
C ALA A 88 14.89 2.12 10.24
N THR A 89 14.67 1.87 8.96
CA THR A 89 13.66 2.60 8.17
C THR A 89 12.26 2.11 8.51
N ILE A 90 12.09 0.78 8.67
CA ILE A 90 10.81 0.17 9.07
C ILE A 90 10.37 0.73 10.43
N ASP A 91 11.27 0.75 11.40
CA ASP A 91 11.00 1.25 12.76
C ASP A 91 10.54 2.71 12.75
N LYS A 92 11.28 3.58 12.05
CA LYS A 92 10.91 5.00 11.89
C LYS A 92 9.56 5.21 11.20
N ASN A 93 9.22 4.36 10.23
CA ASN A 93 7.93 4.43 9.56
C ASN A 93 6.80 3.95 10.48
N VAL A 94 7.04 2.92 11.31
CA VAL A 94 6.10 2.46 12.34
C VAL A 94 5.87 3.55 13.40
N GLU A 95 6.93 4.20 13.89
CA GLU A 95 6.82 5.33 14.81
C GLU A 95 5.99 6.48 14.21
N ARG A 96 6.21 6.77 12.93
CA ARG A 96 5.44 7.78 12.19
C ARG A 96 3.97 7.40 12.09
N MET A 97 3.68 6.12 11.85
CA MET A 97 2.33 5.56 11.87
C MET A 97 1.65 5.70 13.23
N GLY A 98 2.35 5.33 14.31
CA GLY A 98 1.83 5.42 15.67
C GLY A 98 1.44 6.84 16.06
N ARG A 99 2.24 7.83 15.61
CA ARG A 99 1.92 9.26 15.82
C ARG A 99 0.70 9.73 15.03
N LEU A 100 0.49 9.22 13.82
CA LEU A 100 -0.63 9.62 12.95
C LEU A 100 -1.94 8.96 13.38
N LEU A 101 -1.90 7.68 13.80
CA LEU A 101 -3.09 6.91 14.20
C LEU A 101 -3.52 7.16 15.64
N GLY A 102 -2.83 8.01 16.41
CA GLY A 102 -3.19 8.32 17.79
C GLY A 102 -3.24 7.08 18.69
N LEU A 103 -2.46 6.04 18.37
CA LEU A 103 -2.22 4.91 19.26
C LEU A 103 -1.25 5.41 20.33
N GLU A 104 -1.72 6.33 21.17
CA GLU A 104 -1.22 6.47 22.52
C GLU A 104 -1.35 5.08 23.12
N THR A 105 -0.22 4.38 23.25
CA THR A 105 -0.15 3.18 24.06
C THR A 105 -0.49 3.62 25.47
N ASN A 106 -1.75 3.46 25.84
CA ASN A 106 -2.22 3.69 27.19
C ASN A 106 -1.47 2.71 28.10
N VAL A 107 -0.45 3.20 28.80
CA VAL A 107 0.16 2.54 29.97
C VAL A 107 -0.39 3.19 31.24
#